data_AF-A0A517QHW3-F1
#
_entry.id   AF-A0A517QHW3-F1
#
_cell.length_a   1.000
_cell.length_b   1.000
_cell.length_c   1.000
_cell.angle_alpha   90.00
_cell.angle_beta   90.00
_cell.angle_gamma   90.00
#
_symmetry.space_group_name_H-M   'P 1'
#
loop_
_entity.id
_entity.type
_entity.pdbx_description
1 polymer ?
#
loop_
_entity_poly.entity_id
_entity_poly.type
_entity_poly.pdbx_seq_one_letter_code
_entity_poly.pdbx_strand_id
1 'polypeptide(L)'
;MLEENEDKVSLGLLVIGSVILCWAGVSSSGVEDGLIIILVYGLYTLLSVVAGVAAAFITAAIMKVSFGVIGSAVLRLAATIVFSTAIAETIPFGGLLSLITYFGLLMWFFELELFEVIIFAVILSIMRLVVSFALAVMPVSMMA
;
A
#
# COMPACT_ATOMS: atom_id res chain seq x y z
N MET A 1 -21.19 2.27 -14.56
CA MET A 1 -20.90 3.73 -14.49
C MET A 1 -20.28 4.15 -13.15
N LEU A 2 -20.65 3.54 -12.00
CA LEU A 2 -20.01 3.85 -10.72
C LEU A 2 -18.57 3.31 -10.60
N GLU A 3 -18.30 2.08 -11.07
CA GLU A 3 -16.95 1.48 -11.04
C GLU A 3 -15.89 2.32 -11.78
N GLU A 4 -16.23 2.90 -12.94
CA GLU A 4 -15.30 3.73 -13.72
C GLU A 4 -14.86 4.99 -12.95
N ASN A 5 -15.74 5.54 -12.10
CA ASN A 5 -15.41 6.70 -11.28
C ASN A 5 -14.54 6.32 -10.08
N GLU A 6 -14.80 5.16 -9.44
CA GLU A 6 -13.99 4.66 -8.32
C GLU A 6 -12.56 4.34 -8.74
N ASP A 7 -12.38 3.80 -9.94
CA ASP A 7 -11.04 3.49 -10.47
C ASP A 7 -10.27 4.78 -10.79
N LYS A 8 -10.96 5.83 -11.28
CA LYS A 8 -10.36 7.18 -11.44
C LYS A 8 -9.95 7.79 -10.10
N VAL A 9 -10.77 7.65 -9.05
CA VAL A 9 -10.43 8.11 -7.70
C VAL A 9 -9.22 7.36 -7.17
N SER A 10 -9.21 6.02 -7.32
CA SER A 10 -8.09 5.17 -6.90
C SER A 10 -6.80 5.55 -7.61
N LEU A 11 -6.85 5.77 -8.93
CA LEU A 11 -5.71 6.24 -9.71
C LEU A 11 -5.24 7.62 -9.24
N GLY A 12 -6.17 8.54 -8.95
CA GLY A 12 -5.85 9.86 -8.39
C GLY A 12 -5.13 9.77 -7.06
N LEU A 13 -5.64 8.96 -6.12
CA LEU A 13 -5.01 8.72 -4.82
C LEU A 13 -3.62 8.07 -4.96
N LEU A 14 -3.47 7.12 -5.88
CA LEU A 14 -2.18 6.48 -6.16
C LEU A 14 -1.15 7.50 -6.66
N VAL A 15 -1.53 8.34 -7.63
CA VAL A 15 -0.64 9.37 -8.19
C VAL A 15 -0.27 10.39 -7.12
N ILE A 16 -1.25 10.91 -6.37
CA ILE A 16 -1.01 11.90 -5.32
C ILE A 16 -0.11 11.31 -4.22
N GLY A 17 -0.41 10.10 -3.74
CA GLY A 17 0.41 9.44 -2.72
C GLY A 17 1.84 9.19 -3.20
N SER A 18 2.01 8.79 -4.47
CA SER A 18 3.34 8.56 -5.05
C SER A 18 4.15 9.85 -5.15
N VAL A 19 3.53 10.96 -5.57
CA VAL A 19 4.18 12.28 -5.65
C VAL A 19 4.60 12.75 -4.26
N ILE A 20 3.73 12.60 -3.25
CA ILE A 20 4.04 12.96 -1.87
C ILE A 20 5.21 12.14 -1.33
N LEU A 21 5.22 10.82 -1.55
CA LEU A 21 6.33 9.95 -1.11
C LEU A 21 7.65 10.30 -1.79
N CYS A 22 7.64 10.57 -3.09
CA CYS A 22 8.84 11.00 -3.81
C CYS A 22 9.38 12.32 -3.24
N TRP A 23 8.49 13.28 -2.99
CA TRP A 23 8.86 14.56 -2.38
C TRP A 23 9.45 14.38 -0.97
N ALA A 24 8.79 13.57 -0.13
CA ALA A 24 9.26 13.26 1.21
C ALA A 24 10.66 12.63 1.20
N GLY A 25 10.89 11.64 0.32
CA GLY A 25 12.19 10.98 0.17
C GLY A 25 13.31 11.91 -0.29
N VAL A 26 13.04 12.80 -1.26
CA VAL A 26 14.03 13.81 -1.70
C VAL A 26 14.32 14.82 -0.58
N SER A 27 13.30 15.23 0.17
CA SER A 27 13.47 16.20 1.26
C SER A 27 14.26 15.68 2.45
N SER A 28 14.22 14.36 2.71
CA SER A 28 14.86 13.76 3.88
C SER A 28 16.34 13.42 3.69
N SER A 29 16.79 13.19 2.44
CA SER A 29 18.07 12.51 2.18
C SER A 29 19.05 13.28 1.28
N GLY A 30 18.68 14.48 0.83
CA GLY A 30 19.50 15.26 -0.09
C GLY A 30 19.45 14.74 -1.54
N VAL A 31 20.02 15.51 -2.47
CA VAL A 31 19.86 15.26 -3.92
C VAL A 31 20.73 14.09 -4.42
N GLU A 32 21.89 13.85 -3.81
CA GLU A 32 22.88 12.87 -4.30
C GLU A 32 22.39 11.41 -4.18
N ASP A 33 21.60 11.08 -3.15
CA ASP A 33 21.06 9.72 -2.94
C ASP A 33 19.58 9.58 -3.37
N GLY A 34 18.97 10.65 -3.88
CA GLY A 34 17.54 10.69 -4.17
C GLY A 34 17.07 9.61 -5.16
N LEU A 35 17.90 9.26 -6.14
CA LEU A 35 17.60 8.24 -7.15
C LEU A 35 17.56 6.83 -6.56
N ILE A 36 18.49 6.51 -5.67
CA ILE A 36 18.56 5.20 -4.98
C ILE A 36 17.33 5.06 -4.07
N ILE A 37 16.96 6.13 -3.38
CA ILE A 37 15.81 6.14 -2.47
C ILE A 37 14.50 5.95 -3.22
N ILE A 38 14.31 6.64 -4.36
CA ILE A 38 13.13 6.45 -5.21
C ILE A 38 13.05 4.99 -5.69
N LEU A 39 14.18 4.36 -6.06
CA LEU A 39 14.22 2.95 -6.45
C LEU A 39 13.83 2.02 -5.29
N VAL A 40 14.37 2.24 -4.10
CA VAL A 40 14.06 1.44 -2.91
C VAL A 40 12.59 1.58 -2.52
N TYR A 41 12.05 2.80 -2.47
CA TYR A 41 10.63 3.01 -2.21
C TYR A 41 9.74 2.42 -3.30
N GLY A 42 10.11 2.58 -4.58
CA GLY A 42 9.38 1.99 -5.70
C GLY A 42 9.30 0.47 -5.62
N LEU A 43 10.43 -0.18 -5.31
CA LEU A 43 10.50 -1.63 -5.12
C LEU A 43 9.68 -2.06 -3.90
N TYR A 44 9.83 -1.36 -2.78
CA TYR A 44 9.06 -1.63 -1.55
C TYR A 44 7.55 -1.49 -1.78
N THR A 45 7.11 -0.45 -2.49
CA THR A 45 5.72 -0.24 -2.86
C THR A 45 5.22 -1.38 -3.74
N LEU A 46 5.97 -1.76 -4.78
CA LEU A 46 5.59 -2.85 -5.68
C LEU A 46 5.41 -4.17 -4.92
N LEU A 47 6.37 -4.52 -4.04
CA LEU A 47 6.29 -5.72 -3.22
C LEU A 47 5.14 -5.64 -2.20
N SER A 48 4.87 -4.46 -1.64
CA SER A 48 3.75 -4.22 -0.73
C SER A 48 2.40 -4.38 -1.42
N VAL A 49 2.28 -3.97 -2.69
CA VAL A 49 1.08 -4.19 -3.50
C VAL A 49 0.89 -5.68 -3.78
N VAL A 50 1.93 -6.39 -4.19
CA VAL A 50 1.88 -7.85 -4.42
C VAL A 50 1.49 -8.59 -3.13
N ALA A 51 2.08 -8.22 -2.00
CA ALA A 51 1.69 -8.73 -0.68
C ALA A 51 0.25 -8.38 -0.32
N GLY A 52 -0.21 -7.17 -0.66
CA GLY A 52 -1.60 -6.71 -0.52
C GLY A 52 -2.59 -7.57 -1.29
N VAL A 53 -2.29 -7.86 -2.55
CA VAL A 53 -3.11 -8.71 -3.41
C VAL A 53 -3.16 -10.13 -2.87
N ALA A 54 -2.01 -10.70 -2.48
CA ALA A 54 -1.95 -12.02 -1.87
C ALA A 54 -2.76 -12.08 -0.55
N ALA A 55 -2.62 -11.05 0.30
CA ALA A 55 -3.41 -10.93 1.52
C ALA A 55 -4.91 -10.87 1.22
N ALA A 56 -5.33 -10.16 0.16
CA ALA A 56 -6.74 -10.04 -0.21
C ALA A 56 -7.31 -11.39 -0.65
N PHE A 57 -6.57 -12.17 -1.45
CA PHE A 57 -6.98 -13.53 -1.80
C PHE A 57 -7.08 -14.46 -0.59
N ILE A 58 -6.14 -14.36 0.35
CA ILE A 58 -6.17 -15.15 1.58
C ILE A 58 -7.38 -14.76 2.44
N THR A 59 -7.63 -13.46 2.63
CA THR A 59 -8.79 -12.95 3.37
C THR A 59 -10.10 -13.37 2.69
N ALA A 60 -10.19 -13.27 1.36
CA ALA A 60 -11.35 -13.72 0.59
C ALA A 60 -11.64 -15.21 0.83
N ALA A 61 -10.60 -16.05 0.83
CA ALA A 61 -10.73 -17.49 1.08
C ALA A 61 -11.19 -17.80 2.52
N ILE A 62 -10.68 -17.06 3.52
CA ILE A 62 -11.00 -17.28 4.94
C ILE A 62 -12.40 -16.75 5.28
N MET A 63 -12.70 -15.53 4.86
CA MET A 63 -13.92 -14.81 5.25
C MET A 63 -15.08 -15.03 4.28
N LYS A 64 -14.83 -15.69 3.14
CA LYS A 64 -15.79 -15.86 2.03
C LYS A 64 -16.32 -14.53 1.47
N VAL A 65 -15.47 -13.51 1.46
CA VAL A 65 -15.76 -12.18 0.90
C VAL A 65 -15.21 -12.04 -0.52
N SER A 66 -15.79 -11.12 -1.30
CA SER A 66 -15.31 -10.79 -2.65
C SER A 66 -14.70 -9.39 -2.66
N PHE A 67 -13.51 -9.24 -3.23
CA PHE A 67 -12.87 -7.94 -3.45
C PHE A 67 -13.22 -7.33 -4.83
N GLY A 68 -14.15 -7.94 -5.57
CA GLY A 68 -14.54 -7.51 -6.91
C GLY A 68 -13.58 -8.00 -8.01
N VAL A 69 -13.52 -7.25 -9.12
CA VAL A 69 -12.65 -7.58 -10.27
C VAL A 69 -11.19 -7.38 -9.90
N ILE A 70 -10.34 -8.37 -10.19
CA ILE A 70 -8.91 -8.38 -9.80
C ILE A 70 -8.19 -7.09 -10.20
N GLY A 71 -8.40 -6.58 -11.42
CA GLY A 71 -7.74 -5.36 -11.90
C GLY A 71 -8.06 -4.13 -11.04
N SER A 72 -9.35 -3.87 -10.80
CA SER A 72 -9.81 -2.75 -9.98
C SER A 72 -9.43 -2.94 -8.51
N ALA A 73 -9.47 -4.17 -7.99
CA ALA A 73 -9.04 -4.49 -6.62
C ALA A 73 -7.55 -4.18 -6.39
N VAL A 74 -6.68 -4.58 -7.33
CA VAL A 74 -5.25 -4.29 -7.28
C VAL A 74 -5.00 -2.78 -7.28
N LEU A 75 -5.70 -2.03 -8.13
CA LEU A 75 -5.57 -0.57 -8.21
C LEU A 75 -6.01 0.12 -6.90
N ARG A 76 -7.16 -0.28 -6.34
CA ARG A 76 -7.68 0.24 -5.06
C ARG A 76 -6.75 -0.08 -3.88
N LEU A 77 -6.20 -1.29 -3.84
CA LEU A 77 -5.22 -1.69 -2.81
C LEU A 77 -3.93 -0.89 -2.94
N ALA A 78 -3.41 -0.73 -4.16
CA ALA A 78 -2.22 0.06 -4.40
C ALA A 78 -2.42 1.52 -3.98
N ALA A 79 -3.54 2.12 -4.39
CA ALA A 79 -3.91 3.48 -3.99
C ALA A 79 -4.00 3.62 -2.46
N THR A 80 -4.69 2.70 -1.80
CA THR A 80 -4.87 2.69 -0.34
C THR A 80 -3.54 2.58 0.40
N ILE A 81 -2.68 1.66 -0.01
CA ILE A 81 -1.36 1.44 0.59
C ILE A 81 -0.47 2.67 0.38
N VAL A 82 -0.32 3.12 -0.87
CA VAL A 82 0.59 4.22 -1.21
C VAL A 82 0.15 5.52 -0.55
N PHE A 83 -1.14 5.84 -0.59
CA PHE A 83 -1.66 7.08 -0.03
C PHE A 83 -1.60 7.09 1.51
N SER A 84 -1.95 5.98 2.18
CA SER A 84 -1.83 5.89 3.63
C SER A 84 -0.37 5.96 4.09
N THR A 85 0.57 5.33 3.37
CA THR A 85 2.00 5.47 3.66
C THR A 85 2.47 6.92 3.45
N ALA A 86 2.02 7.59 2.39
CA ALA A 86 2.34 9.01 2.16
C ALA A 86 1.90 9.90 3.33
N ILE A 87 0.70 9.67 3.87
CA ILE A 87 0.19 10.38 5.06
C ILE A 87 1.06 10.11 6.29
N ALA A 88 1.48 8.86 6.49
CA ALA A 88 2.31 8.47 7.63
C ALA A 88 3.65 9.22 7.65
N GLU A 89 4.27 9.35 6.48
CA GLU A 89 5.59 9.97 6.31
C GLU A 89 5.53 11.51 6.34
N THR A 90 4.42 12.12 5.91
CA THR A 90 4.35 13.58 5.73
C THR A 90 3.97 14.34 6.99
N ILE A 91 3.15 13.74 7.86
CA ILE A 91 2.54 14.43 9.00
C ILE A 91 3.24 13.95 10.29
N PRO A 92 3.64 14.85 11.21
CA PRO A 92 4.12 14.44 12.53
C PRO A 92 2.98 13.71 13.27
N PHE A 93 3.26 12.54 13.82
CA PHE A 93 2.24 11.60 14.34
C PHE A 93 1.29 11.05 13.26
N GLY A 94 1.69 11.11 11.98
CA GLY A 94 0.93 10.66 10.82
C GLY A 94 0.59 9.17 10.85
N GLY A 95 1.24 8.36 11.69
CA GLY A 95 0.92 6.94 11.85
C GLY A 95 -0.52 6.67 12.25
N LEU A 96 -1.09 7.45 13.19
CA LEU A 96 -2.49 7.28 13.59
C LEU A 96 -3.45 7.70 12.48
N LEU A 97 -3.16 8.83 11.81
CA LEU A 97 -3.99 9.33 10.72
C LEU A 97 -3.94 8.39 9.51
N SER A 98 -2.76 7.88 9.18
CA SER A 98 -2.52 6.86 8.16
C SER A 98 -3.33 5.59 8.45
N LEU A 99 -3.36 5.12 9.70
CA LEU A 99 -4.17 3.98 10.11
C LEU A 99 -5.67 4.25 9.88
N ILE A 100 -6.17 5.40 10.32
CA ILE A 100 -7.58 5.77 10.13
C ILE A 100 -7.92 5.86 8.63
N THR A 101 -7.06 6.51 7.83
CA THR A 101 -7.25 6.61 6.39
C THR A 101 -7.20 5.24 5.72
N TYR A 102 -6.26 4.38 6.10
CA TYR A 102 -6.13 3.03 5.57
C TYR A 102 -7.40 2.21 5.82
N PHE A 103 -7.91 2.19 7.06
CA PHE A 103 -9.15 1.49 7.40
C PHE A 103 -10.36 2.09 6.68
N GLY A 104 -10.47 3.43 6.66
CA GLY A 104 -11.54 4.13 5.98
C GLY A 104 -11.60 3.83 4.49
N LEU A 105 -10.44 3.84 3.81
CA LEU A 105 -10.36 3.52 2.38
C LEU A 105 -10.68 2.05 2.09
N LEU A 106 -10.26 1.11 2.95
CA LEU A 106 -10.61 -0.29 2.76
C LEU A 106 -12.10 -0.56 2.94
N MET A 107 -12.70 -0.01 4.00
CA MET A 107 -14.15 -0.11 4.21
C MET A 107 -14.91 0.55 3.06
N TRP A 108 -14.41 1.67 2.54
CA TRP A 108 -15.06 2.40 1.46
C TRP A 108 -14.94 1.68 0.10
N PHE A 109 -13.74 1.24 -0.30
CA PHE A 109 -13.51 0.68 -1.64
C PHE A 109 -13.97 -0.76 -1.81
N PHE A 110 -14.03 -1.52 -0.72
CA PHE A 110 -14.36 -2.94 -0.74
C PHE A 110 -15.64 -3.26 0.02
N GLU A 111 -16.33 -2.24 0.55
CA GLU A 111 -17.55 -2.39 1.34
C GLU A 111 -17.39 -3.40 2.50
N LEU A 112 -16.17 -3.49 3.05
CA LEU A 112 -15.83 -4.45 4.10
C LEU A 112 -16.35 -3.98 5.46
N GLU A 113 -16.75 -4.93 6.29
CA GLU A 113 -17.03 -4.66 7.70
C GLU A 113 -15.74 -4.41 8.48
N LEU A 114 -15.83 -3.65 9.58
CA LEU A 114 -14.66 -3.34 10.42
C LEU A 114 -13.89 -4.60 10.85
N PHE A 115 -14.61 -5.68 11.17
CA PHE A 115 -14.01 -6.96 11.56
C PHE A 115 -13.20 -7.60 10.41
N GLU A 116 -13.71 -7.55 9.19
CA GLU A 116 -13.03 -8.06 8.00
C GLU A 116 -11.78 -7.23 7.67
N VAL A 117 -11.87 -5.91 7.82
CA VAL A 117 -10.73 -4.99 7.66
C VAL A 117 -9.64 -5.28 8.69
N ILE A 118 -9.98 -5.56 9.95
CA ILE A 118 -9.02 -5.95 10.98
C ILE A 118 -8.31 -7.26 10.58
N ILE A 119 -9.06 -8.27 10.14
CA ILE A 119 -8.48 -9.56 9.71
C ILE A 119 -7.56 -9.36 8.50
N PHE A 120 -8.01 -8.59 7.50
CA PHE A 120 -7.20 -8.24 6.34
C PHE A 120 -5.91 -7.51 6.75
N ALA A 121 -5.99 -6.54 7.66
CA ALA A 121 -4.83 -5.81 8.16
C ALA A 121 -3.83 -6.73 8.88
N VAL A 122 -4.30 -7.71 9.66
CA VAL A 122 -3.46 -8.72 10.30
C VAL A 122 -2.76 -9.59 9.26
N ILE A 123 -3.50 -10.13 8.28
CA ILE A 123 -2.95 -10.97 7.21
C ILE A 123 -1.92 -10.18 6.39
N LEU A 124 -2.24 -8.94 6.01
CA LEU A 124 -1.31 -8.07 5.30
C LEU A 124 -0.05 -7.79 6.13
N SER A 125 -0.18 -7.57 7.43
CA SER A 125 0.97 -7.34 8.31
C SER A 125 1.91 -8.56 8.34
N ILE A 126 1.35 -9.77 8.38
CA ILE A 126 2.12 -11.01 8.27
C ILE A 126 2.83 -11.09 6.91
N MET A 127 2.12 -10.83 5.81
CA MET A 127 2.69 -10.85 4.45
C MET A 127 3.81 -9.81 4.30
N ARG A 128 3.64 -8.61 4.85
CA ARG A 128 4.68 -7.57 4.87
C ARG A 128 5.90 -8.00 5.67
N LEU A 129 5.72 -8.67 6.81
CA LEU A 129 6.82 -9.24 7.59
C LEU A 129 7.63 -10.25 6.76
N VAL A 130 6.94 -11.12 6.01
CA VAL A 130 7.57 -12.09 5.11
C VAL A 130 8.37 -11.38 4.01
N VAL A 131 7.79 -10.35 3.38
CA VAL A 131 8.49 -9.55 2.36
C VAL A 131 9.73 -8.85 2.93
N SER A 132 9.61 -8.21 4.09
CA SER A 132 10.73 -7.55 4.76
C SER A 132 11.84 -8.53 5.11
N PHE A 133 11.49 -9.72 5.59
CA PHE A 133 12.46 -10.77 5.88
C PHE A 133 13.15 -11.27 4.59
N ALA A 134 12.39 -11.49 3.51
CA ALA A 134 12.94 -11.88 2.23
C ALA A 134 13.92 -10.82 1.67
N LEU A 135 13.58 -9.54 1.79
CA LEU A 135 14.45 -8.43 1.40
C LEU A 135 15.72 -8.34 2.26
N ALA A 136 15.61 -8.55 3.56
CA ALA A 136 16.75 -8.51 4.47
C ALA A 136 17.77 -9.64 4.22
N VAL A 137 17.31 -10.79 3.71
CA VAL A 137 18.17 -11.96 3.42
C VAL A 137 18.80 -11.88 2.03
N MET A 138 18.32 -11.00 1.13
CA MET A 138 18.94 -10.82 -0.18
C MET A 138 20.34 -10.17 -0.04
N PRO A 139 21.42 -10.81 -0.53
CA PRO A 139 22.75 -10.24 -0.43
C PRO A 139 22.82 -8.94 -1.26
N VAL A 140 23.35 -7.89 -0.63
CA VAL A 140 23.52 -6.55 -1.21
C VAL A 140 24.24 -6.59 -2.58
N SER A 141 25.07 -7.61 -2.82
CA SER A 141 25.75 -7.83 -4.10
C SER A 141 24.84 -8.16 -5.30
N MET A 142 23.54 -8.38 -5.08
CA MET A 142 22.53 -8.57 -6.14
C MET A 142 21.72 -7.30 -6.45
N MET A 143 21.95 -6.21 -5.70
CA MET A 143 21.24 -4.92 -5.87
C MET A 143 22.07 -3.85 -6.59
N ALA A 144 23.31 -4.18 -6.98
CA ALA A 144 24.23 -3.35 -7.76
C ALA A 144 24.40 -3.94 -9.17
#